data_AF-A0A9X3EHW6-F1
#
_entry.id   AF-A0A9X3EHW6-F1
#
_cell.length_a   1.000
_cell.length_b   1.000
_cell.length_c   1.000
_cell.angle_alpha   90.00
_cell.angle_beta   90.00
_cell.angle_gamma   90.00
#
_symmetry.space_group_name_H-M   'P 1'
#
loop_
_entity.id
_entity.type
_entity.pdbx_description
1 polymer ?
#
loop_
_entity_poly.entity_id
_entity_poly.type
_entity_poly.pdbx_seq_one_letter_code
_entity_poly.pdbx_strand_id
1 'polypeptide(L)' 'MIDFEAAVRDPEHPTRILAAFDSGDHLHPNDAGYQAMADAVPLSLFE' A
#
# COMPACT_ATOMS: atom_id res chain seq x y z
N MET A 1 -2.39 14.27 -4.71
CA MET A 1 -3.12 13.28 -3.90
C MET A 1 -2.59 11.92 -4.33
N ILE A 2 -2.17 11.07 -3.40
CA ILE A 2 -1.58 9.75 -3.69
C ILE A 2 -2.60 8.69 -3.32
N ASP A 3 -2.84 7.73 -4.20
CA ASP A 3 -3.75 6.62 -3.97
C ASP A 3 -3.00 5.45 -3.35
N PHE A 4 -2.94 5.44 -2.02
CA PHE A 4 -2.31 4.33 -1.30
C PHE A 4 -3.17 3.07 -1.26
N GLU A 5 -4.49 3.18 -1.48
CA GLU A 5 -5.35 2.01 -1.56
C GLU A 5 -4.94 1.17 -2.77
N ALA A 6 -4.73 1.78 -3.93
CA ALA A 6 -4.22 1.09 -5.10
C ALA A 6 -2.84 0.43 -4.90
N ALA A 7 -1.99 1.02 -4.05
CA ALA A 7 -0.64 0.51 -3.79
C ALA A 7 -0.62 -0.79 -2.97
N VAL A 8 -1.59 -0.98 -2.06
CA VAL A 8 -1.62 -2.13 -1.14
C VAL A 8 -2.83 -3.05 -1.31
N ARG A 9 -3.81 -2.67 -2.13
CA ARG A 9 -5.05 -3.41 -2.35
C ARG A 9 -4.80 -4.84 -2.85
N ASP A 10 -5.56 -5.79 -2.30
CA ASP A 10 -5.75 -7.11 -2.89
C ASP A 10 -6.62 -6.99 -4.17
N PRO A 11 -6.11 -7.35 -5.37
CA PRO A 11 -6.87 -7.26 -6.61
C PRO A 11 -8.09 -8.20 -6.64
N GLU A 12 -8.09 -9.30 -5.87
CA GLU A 12 -9.22 -10.22 -5.75
C GLU A 12 -10.23 -9.77 -4.68
N HIS A 13 -9.78 -8.99 -3.69
CA HIS A 13 -10.61 -8.44 -2.62
C HIS A 13 -10.34 -6.94 -2.39
N PRO A 14 -10.92 -6.04 -3.20
CA PRO A 14 -10.54 -4.63 -3.20
C PRO A 14 -10.64 -3.88 -1.86
N THR A 15 -11.43 -4.39 -0.92
CA THR A 15 -11.57 -3.81 0.42
C THR A 15 -10.52 -4.32 1.42
N ARG A 16 -9.50 -5.07 0.98
CA ARG A 16 -8.46 -5.67 1.82
C ARG A 16 -7.07 -5.25 1.36
N ILE A 17 -6.16 -5.24 2.31
CA ILE A 17 -4.72 -5.21 2.04
C ILE A 17 -4.31 -6.59 1.49
N LEU A 18 -3.50 -6.62 0.43
CA LEU A 18 -2.92 -7.85 -0.10
C LEU A 18 -2.16 -8.57 1.01
N ALA A 19 -2.36 -9.88 1.16
CA ALA A 19 -1.79 -10.64 2.28
C ALA A 19 -0.27 -10.51 2.43
N ALA A 20 0.46 -10.27 1.32
CA ALA A 20 1.90 -10.00 1.34
C ALA A 20 2.28 -8.68 2.05
N PHE A 21 1.36 -7.72 2.10
CA PHE A 21 1.52 -6.39 2.67
C PHE A 21 0.81 -6.21 4.01
N ASP A 22 0.02 -7.18 4.45
CA ASP A 22 -0.75 -7.11 5.71
C ASP A 22 0.14 -7.50 6.90
N SER A 23 0.03 -6.77 8.00
CA SER A 23 0.65 -7.14 9.28
C SER A 23 -0.05 -8.31 9.98
N GLY A 24 -1.28 -8.63 9.55
CA GLY A 24 -2.12 -9.69 10.07
C GLY A 24 -3.37 -9.18 10.80
N ASP A 25 -3.55 -7.86 10.93
CA ASP A 25 -4.73 -7.25 11.54
C ASP A 25 -5.74 -6.71 10.52
N HIS A 26 -5.44 -6.86 9.22
CA HIS A 26 -6.27 -6.41 8.10
C HIS A 26 -6.49 -4.90 8.03
N LEU A 27 -5.70 -4.11 8.77
CA LEU A 27 -5.80 -2.66 8.83
C LEU A 27 -4.46 -1.98 8.57
N HIS A 28 -3.38 -2.50 9.15
CA HIS A 28 -2.05 -1.92 9.07
C HIS A 28 -1.15 -2.70 8.11
N PRO A 29 -0.43 -2.00 7.22
CA PRO A 29 0.61 -2.62 6.43
C PRO A 29 1.76 -3.17 7.30
N ASN A 30 2.40 -4.23 6.84
CA ASN A 30 3.72 -4.65 7.31
C ASN A 30 4.83 -3.84 6.62
N ASP A 31 6.09 -4.18 6.88
CA ASP A 31 7.25 -3.49 6.28
C ASP A 31 7.21 -3.47 4.74
N ALA A 32 6.82 -4.57 4.11
CA ALA A 32 6.70 -4.64 2.65
C ALA A 32 5.56 -3.76 2.12
N GLY A 33 4.45 -3.68 2.87
CA GLY A 33 3.33 -2.80 2.53
C GLY A 33 3.69 -1.32 2.67
N TYR A 34 4.44 -0.93 3.70
CA TYR A 34 4.95 0.43 3.81
C TYR A 34 5.95 0.78 2.70
N GLN A 35 6.80 -0.16 2.30
CA GLN A 35 7.68 0.04 1.13
C GLN A 35 6.86 0.27 -0.15
N ALA A 36 5.82 -0.53 -0.39
CA ALA A 36 4.95 -0.37 -1.56
C ALA A 36 4.25 1.00 -1.58
N MET A 37 3.80 1.48 -0.42
CA MET A 37 3.25 2.85 -0.30
C MET A 37 4.32 3.91 -0.59
N ALA A 38 5.55 3.74 -0.08
CA ALA A 38 6.64 4.67 -0.34
C ALA A 38 7.01 4.74 -1.83
N ASP A 39 7.05 3.59 -2.51
CA ASP A 39 7.33 3.50 -3.95
C ASP A 39 6.24 4.17 -4.81
N ALA A 40 5.01 4.28 -4.28
CA ALA A 40 3.90 4.98 -4.94
C ALA A 40 3.99 6.52 -4.85
N VAL A 41 4.96 7.08 -4.10
CA VAL A 41 5.16 8.53 -4.00
C VAL A 41 6.03 9.03 -5.16
N PRO A 42 5.50 9.83 -6.11
CA PRO A 42 6.33 10.36 -7.19
C PRO A 42 7.30 11.42 -6.65
N LEU A 43 8.60 11.22 -6.86
CA LEU A 43 9.64 12.12 -6.34
C LEU A 43 9.61 13.51 -6.97
N SER A 44 9.02 13.65 -8.17
CA SER A 44 8.80 14.95 -8.84
C SER A 44 7.91 15.92 -8.04
N LEU A 45 7.28 15.46 -6.96
CA LEU A 45 6.55 16.32 -6.03
C LEU A 45 7.47 17.25 -5.22
N PHE A 46 8.77 16.96 -5.17
CA PHE A 46 9.75 17.69 -4.37
C PHE A 46 10.72 18.53 -5.23
N GLU A 47 10.44 18.67 -6.51
CA GLU A 47 11.18 19.52 -7.46
C GLU A 47 10.67 20.96 -7.47
#